data_AF-A0A9P5E4D5-F1
#
_entry.id   AF-A0A9P5E4D5-F1
#
_cell.length_a   1.000
_cell.length_b   1.000
_cell.length_c   1.000
_cell.angle_alpha   90.00
_cell.angle_beta   90.00
_cell.angle_gamma   90.00
#
_symmetry.space_group_name_H-M   'P 1'
#
loop_
_entity.id
_entity.type
_entity.pdbx_description
1 polymer ?
#
loop_
_entity_poly.entity_id
_entity_poly.type
_entity_poly.pdbx_seq_one_letter_code
_entity_poly.pdbx_strand_id
1 'polypeptide(L)'
;MSLPPPDNLFTIELLPLRTMVFFDLDNTLFDHQKSLHCAMSAARTIIPLLCGNPLDVLVEKYNEALNLVYNKYLRNEIAHENQDAEKIKLFSKSLDLKELDSERIARFRNNAYMVGDSVEADIKGALDVK
;
A
#
# COMPACT_ATOMS: atom_id res chain seq x y z
N MET A 1 49.29 51.63 12.81
CA MET A 1 48.45 50.41 12.75
C MET A 1 47.47 50.60 11.61
N SER A 2 47.62 49.83 10.53
CA SER A 2 46.69 49.83 9.40
C SER A 2 45.58 48.81 9.65
N LEU A 3 44.33 49.18 9.40
CA LEU A 3 43.20 48.25 9.42
C LEU A 3 43.40 47.17 8.35
N PRO A 4 42.97 45.91 8.61
CA PRO A 4 43.01 44.86 7.59
C PRO A 4 42.06 45.20 6.42
N PRO A 5 42.33 44.69 5.20
CA PRO A 5 41.46 44.90 4.06
C PRO A 5 40.09 44.22 4.29
N PRO A 6 39.01 44.74 3.68
CA PRO A 6 37.69 44.14 3.79
C PRO A 6 37.61 42.91 2.89
N ASP A 7 38.33 41.85 3.25
CA ASP A 7 38.23 40.59 2.54
C ASP A 7 36.96 39.84 2.98
N ASN A 8 36.10 39.64 1.98
CA ASN A 8 35.06 38.61 1.91
C ASN A 8 33.87 38.75 2.86
N LEU A 9 33.10 39.81 2.65
CA LEU A 9 31.67 39.81 2.95
C LEU A 9 30.99 38.69 2.13
N PHE A 10 30.68 37.58 2.79
CA PHE A 10 29.61 36.63 2.45
C PHE A 10 29.49 36.22 0.97
N THR A 11 30.49 35.54 0.41
CA THR A 11 30.17 34.53 -0.61
C THR A 11 29.67 33.29 0.12
N ILE A 12 28.47 33.37 0.70
CA ILE A 12 27.71 32.16 0.96
C ILE A 12 27.34 31.67 -0.43
N GLU A 13 28.11 30.71 -0.94
CA GLU A 13 27.66 29.90 -2.07
C GLU A 13 26.31 29.32 -1.64
N LEU A 14 25.22 29.93 -2.12
CA LEU A 14 23.89 29.37 -2.03
C LEU A 14 23.92 28.09 -2.85
N LEU A 15 24.31 26.98 -2.22
CA LEU A 15 24.05 25.65 -2.75
C LEU A 15 22.58 25.64 -3.19
N PRO A 16 22.27 25.21 -4.42
CA PRO A 16 20.91 25.27 -4.92
C PRO A 16 20.02 24.59 -3.88
N LEU A 17 19.00 25.33 -3.41
CA LEU A 17 17.99 24.81 -2.48
C LEU A 17 17.46 23.52 -3.09
N ARG A 18 17.86 22.39 -2.51
CA ARG A 18 17.36 21.09 -2.92
C ARG A 18 15.94 20.99 -2.40
N THR A 19 14.98 21.27 -3.28
CA THR A 19 13.57 21.02 -2.99
C THR A 19 13.34 19.52 -3.00
N MET A 20 12.97 18.97 -1.86
CA MET A 20 12.55 17.58 -1.73
C MET A 20 11.03 17.54 -1.82
N VAL A 21 10.50 16.67 -2.68
CA VAL A 21 9.07 16.44 -2.85
C VAL A 21 8.78 14.99 -2.51
N PHE A 22 7.87 14.77 -1.58
CA PHE A 22 7.39 13.44 -1.22
C PHE A 22 6.09 13.19 -1.96
N PHE A 23 6.08 12.15 -2.78
CA PHE A 23 4.87 11.64 -3.40
C PHE A 23 4.46 10.36 -2.68
N ASP A 24 3.18 10.28 -2.37
CA ASP A 24 2.53 9.01 -2.06
C ASP A 24 2.46 8.15 -3.34
N LEU A 25 2.26 6.84 -3.19
CA LEU A 25 2.15 5.92 -4.32
C LEU A 25 0.69 5.80 -4.77
N ASP A 26 -0.18 5.29 -3.89
CA ASP A 26 -1.51 4.86 -4.25
C ASP A 26 -2.48 6.03 -4.48
N ASN A 27 -3.10 6.04 -5.66
CA ASN A 27 -3.97 7.12 -6.15
C ASN A 27 -3.28 8.50 -6.23
N THR A 28 -1.94 8.53 -6.13
CA THR A 28 -1.10 9.71 -6.38
C THR A 28 -0.23 9.49 -7.62
N LEU A 29 0.61 8.45 -7.62
CA LEU A 29 1.46 8.06 -8.76
C LEU A 29 1.00 6.78 -9.45
N PHE A 30 0.25 5.94 -8.73
CA PHE A 30 -0.22 4.64 -9.18
C PHE A 30 -1.75 4.55 -9.10
N ASP A 31 -2.38 4.03 -10.16
CA ASP A 31 -3.83 3.79 -10.17
C ASP A 31 -4.15 2.49 -9.40
N HIS A 32 -4.21 2.63 -8.08
CA HIS A 32 -4.52 1.54 -7.16
C HIS A 32 -5.88 0.93 -7.47
N GLN A 33 -6.89 1.74 -7.77
CA GLN A 33 -8.24 1.25 -8.07
C GLN A 33 -8.26 0.34 -9.30
N LYS A 34 -7.57 0.73 -10.36
CA LYS A 34 -7.46 -0.11 -11.56
C LYS A 34 -6.70 -1.40 -11.30
N SER A 35 -5.62 -1.34 -10.53
CA SER A 35 -4.84 -2.50 -10.10
C SER A 35 -5.71 -3.50 -9.32
N LEU A 36 -6.44 -3.00 -8.31
CA LEU A 36 -7.34 -3.78 -7.48
C LEU A 36 -8.44 -4.46 -8.29
N HIS A 37 -9.03 -3.73 -9.25
CA HIS A 37 -10.04 -4.26 -10.15
C HIS A 37 -9.49 -5.38 -11.06
N CYS A 38 -8.29 -5.21 -11.63
CA CYS A 38 -7.63 -6.24 -12.43
C CYS A 38 -7.34 -7.50 -11.61
N ALA A 39 -6.81 -7.32 -10.39
CA ALA A 39 -6.51 -8.42 -9.49
C ALA A 39 -7.78 -9.17 -9.04
N MET A 40 -8.88 -8.47 -8.74
CA MET A 40 -10.16 -9.12 -8.43
C MET A 40 -10.75 -9.85 -9.65
N SER A 41 -10.60 -9.29 -10.84
CA SER A 41 -10.99 -9.97 -12.08
C SER A 41 -10.23 -11.28 -12.26
N ALA A 42 -8.92 -11.29 -11.99
CA ALA A 42 -8.10 -12.50 -12.03
C ALA A 42 -8.47 -13.47 -10.90
N ALA A 43 -8.68 -12.99 -9.67
CA ALA A 43 -9.06 -13.83 -8.54
C ALA A 43 -10.36 -14.61 -8.79
N ARG A 44 -11.33 -14.03 -9.51
CA ARG A 44 -12.57 -14.72 -9.90
C ARG A 44 -12.33 -15.92 -10.81
N THR A 45 -11.29 -15.91 -11.65
CA THR A 45 -10.99 -17.06 -12.52
C THR A 45 -10.37 -18.23 -11.73
N ILE A 46 -9.74 -17.93 -10.58
CA ILE A 46 -9.03 -18.90 -9.74
C ILE A 46 -9.91 -19.42 -8.60
N ILE A 47 -10.81 -18.57 -8.08
CA ILE A 47 -11.68 -18.88 -6.93
C ILE A 47 -13.14 -18.74 -7.37
N PRO A 48 -13.79 -19.85 -7.78
CA PRO A 48 -15.17 -19.84 -8.27
C PRO A 48 -16.19 -19.30 -7.26
N LEU A 49 -15.89 -19.35 -5.95
CA LEU A 49 -16.75 -18.78 -4.90
C LEU A 49 -16.92 -17.26 -5.04
N LEU A 50 -15.97 -16.56 -5.67
CA LEU A 50 -16.05 -15.13 -5.91
C LEU A 50 -16.93 -14.78 -7.11
N CYS A 51 -17.21 -15.72 -8.02
CA CYS A 51 -17.96 -15.47 -9.25
C CYS A 51 -19.41 -15.04 -9.01
N GLY A 52 -20.00 -15.45 -7.88
CA GLY A 52 -21.38 -15.11 -7.50
C GLY A 52 -21.59 -13.65 -7.13
N ASN A 53 -20.51 -12.89 -6.92
CA ASN A 53 -20.58 -11.47 -6.58
C ASN A 53 -20.18 -10.60 -7.80
N PRO A 54 -20.82 -9.42 -7.97
CA PRO A 54 -20.36 -8.43 -8.94
C PRO A 54 -18.91 -8.02 -8.67
N LEU A 55 -18.15 -7.73 -9.73
CA LEU A 55 -16.73 -7.38 -9.60
C LEU A 55 -16.52 -6.12 -8.74
N ASP A 56 -17.34 -5.09 -8.94
CA ASP A 56 -17.25 -3.84 -8.17
C ASP A 56 -17.49 -4.07 -6.68
N VAL A 57 -18.41 -4.99 -6.33
CA VAL A 57 -18.67 -5.36 -4.93
C VAL A 57 -17.45 -6.08 -4.33
N LEU A 58 -16.80 -6.96 -5.09
CA LEU A 58 -15.57 -7.62 -4.63
C LEU A 58 -14.45 -6.60 -4.37
N VAL A 59 -14.27 -5.65 -5.29
CA VAL A 59 -13.28 -4.58 -5.18
C VAL A 59 -13.56 -3.71 -3.96
N GLU A 60 -14.80 -3.25 -3.79
CA GLU A 60 -15.24 -2.43 -2.65
C GLU A 60 -14.99 -3.16 -1.32
N LYS A 61 -15.47 -4.40 -1.20
CA LYS A 61 -15.34 -5.19 0.03
C LYS A 61 -13.90 -5.55 0.37
N TYR A 62 -13.08 -5.81 -0.64
CA TYR A 62 -11.66 -6.03 -0.44
C TYR A 62 -10.98 -4.75 0.07
N ASN A 63 -11.30 -3.60 -0.53
CA ASN A 63 -10.72 -2.31 -0.14
C ASN A 63 -11.16 -1.90 1.28
N GLU A 64 -12.41 -2.16 1.67
CA GLU A 64 -12.88 -1.98 3.05
C GLU A 64 -12.06 -2.83 4.03
N ALA A 65 -11.84 -4.12 3.72
CA ALA A 65 -11.04 -5.01 4.55
C ALA A 65 -9.58 -4.55 4.65
N LEU A 66 -8.97 -4.13 3.53
CA LEU A 66 -7.62 -3.59 3.48
C LEU A 66 -7.50 -2.36 4.41
N ASN A 67 -8.39 -1.38 4.26
CA ASN A 67 -8.39 -0.16 5.07
C ASN A 67 -8.61 -0.44 6.56
N LEU A 68 -9.47 -1.38 6.91
CA LEU A 68 -9.70 -1.77 8.31
C LEU A 68 -8.43 -2.36 8.92
N VAL A 69 -7.78 -3.29 8.23
CA VAL A 69 -6.52 -3.92 8.70
C VAL A 69 -5.39 -2.89 8.77
N TYR A 70 -5.29 -2.02 7.78
CA TYR A 70 -4.31 -0.94 7.77
C TYR A 70 -4.45 -0.04 9.00
N ASN A 71 -5.68 0.38 9.31
CA ASN A 71 -5.97 1.19 10.49
C ASN A 71 -5.64 0.45 11.80
N LYS A 72 -5.94 -0.86 11.90
CA LYS A 72 -5.54 -1.67 13.06
C LYS A 72 -4.03 -1.71 13.24
N TYR A 73 -3.28 -1.88 12.14
CA TYR A 73 -1.81 -1.89 12.18
C TYR A 73 -1.24 -0.54 12.60
N LEU A 74 -1.73 0.58 12.04
CA LEU A 74 -1.29 1.92 12.44
C LEU A 74 -1.53 2.21 13.93
N ARG A 75 -2.52 1.57 14.54
CA ARG A 75 -2.82 1.64 15.97
C ARG A 75 -2.03 0.63 16.81
N ASN A 76 -1.15 -0.15 16.20
CA ASN A 76 -0.42 -1.27 16.81
C ASN A 76 -1.35 -2.36 17.42
N GLU A 77 -2.58 -2.50 16.91
CA GLU A 77 -3.53 -3.53 17.36
C GLU A 77 -3.22 -4.91 16.77
N ILE A 78 -2.50 -4.95 15.63
CA ILE A 78 -2.05 -6.17 14.96
C ILE A 78 -0.60 -6.01 14.50
N ALA A 79 0.14 -7.12 14.52
CA ALA A 79 1.47 -7.18 13.91
C ALA A 79 1.37 -7.24 12.37
N HIS A 80 2.39 -6.71 11.69
CA HIS A 80 2.50 -6.69 10.23
C HIS A 80 2.27 -8.07 9.59
N GLU A 81 2.93 -9.10 10.12
CA GLU A 81 2.82 -10.49 9.67
C GLU A 81 1.40 -11.07 9.67
N ASN A 82 0.49 -10.46 10.45
CA ASN A 82 -0.90 -10.90 10.57
C ASN A 82 -1.87 -10.14 9.66
N GLN A 83 -1.43 -9.06 9.01
CA GLN A 83 -2.30 -8.18 8.21
C GLN A 83 -2.99 -8.94 7.08
N ASP A 84 -2.24 -9.74 6.32
CA ASP A 84 -2.80 -10.45 5.17
C ASP A 84 -3.83 -11.51 5.57
N ALA A 85 -3.58 -12.26 6.63
CA ALA A 85 -4.52 -13.25 7.13
C ALA A 85 -5.82 -12.58 7.62
N GLU A 86 -5.70 -11.50 8.39
CA GLU A 86 -6.84 -10.75 8.92
C GLU A 86 -7.64 -10.07 7.79
N LYS A 87 -6.96 -9.53 6.76
CA LYS A 87 -7.57 -8.90 5.59
C LYS A 87 -8.44 -9.90 4.84
N ILE A 88 -7.90 -11.08 4.53
CA ILE A 88 -8.63 -12.12 3.81
C ILE A 88 -9.80 -12.67 4.63
N LYS A 89 -9.63 -12.77 5.95
CA LYS A 89 -10.71 -13.17 6.87
C LYS A 89 -11.86 -12.15 6.86
N LEU A 90 -11.55 -10.87 6.99
CA LEU A 90 -12.55 -9.78 6.95
C LEU A 90 -13.24 -9.72 5.58
N PHE A 91 -12.48 -9.84 4.50
CA PHE A 91 -13.01 -9.89 3.14
C PHE A 91 -13.98 -11.07 2.95
N SER A 92 -13.57 -12.28 3.32
CA SER A 92 -14.41 -13.48 3.20
C SER A 92 -15.71 -13.34 4.01
N LYS A 93 -15.60 -12.84 5.24
CA LYS A 93 -16.74 -12.57 6.12
C LYS A 93 -17.71 -11.54 5.52
N SER A 94 -17.20 -10.49 4.88
CA SER A 94 -18.01 -9.43 4.29
C SER A 94 -18.84 -9.89 3.08
N LEU A 95 -18.48 -11.03 2.48
CA LEU A 95 -19.17 -11.65 1.36
C LEU A 95 -20.09 -12.81 1.80
N ASP A 96 -20.29 -12.99 3.12
CA ASP A 96 -20.98 -14.15 3.71
C ASP A 96 -20.42 -15.51 3.23
N LEU A 97 -19.16 -15.53 2.83
CA LEU A 97 -18.47 -16.75 2.43
C LEU A 97 -17.99 -17.47 3.68
N LYS A 98 -18.07 -18.81 3.64
CA LYS A 98 -17.33 -19.63 4.59
C LYS A 98 -15.85 -19.25 4.47
N GLU A 99 -15.19 -19.06 5.62
CA GLU A 99 -13.79 -18.65 5.69
C GLU A 99 -12.95 -19.45 4.69
N LEU A 100 -12.19 -18.74 3.84
CA LEU A 100 -11.33 -19.38 2.86
C LEU A 100 -10.29 -20.22 3.59
N ASP A 101 -10.17 -21.49 3.21
CA ASP A 101 -9.14 -22.36 3.75
C ASP A 101 -7.74 -21.87 3.36
N SER A 102 -6.73 -22.29 4.12
CA SER A 102 -5.33 -21.83 3.93
C SER A 102 -4.80 -22.11 2.51
N GLU A 103 -5.29 -23.15 1.83
CA GLU A 103 -4.90 -23.47 0.45
C GLU A 103 -5.44 -22.43 -0.54
N ARG A 104 -6.72 -22.05 -0.40
CA ARG A 104 -7.34 -21.00 -1.22
C ARG A 104 -6.73 -19.65 -0.97
N ILE A 105 -6.40 -19.33 0.29
CA ILE A 105 -5.68 -18.10 0.64
C ILE A 105 -4.31 -18.07 -0.02
N ALA A 106 -3.56 -19.17 0.04
CA ALA A 106 -2.26 -19.28 -0.62
C ALA A 106 -2.39 -19.13 -2.14
N ARG A 107 -3.40 -19.76 -2.77
CA ARG A 107 -3.68 -19.61 -4.20
C ARG A 107 -4.06 -18.19 -4.59
N PHE A 108 -4.89 -17.53 -3.80
CA PHE A 108 -5.24 -16.12 -3.99
C PHE A 108 -3.98 -15.25 -4.03
N ARG A 109 -3.11 -15.39 -3.02
CA ARG A 109 -1.90 -14.58 -2.86
C ARG A 109 -0.84 -14.88 -3.92
N ASN A 110 -0.69 -16.14 -4.33
CA ASN A 110 0.33 -16.54 -5.30
C ASN A 110 -0.03 -16.18 -6.76
N ASN A 111 -1.28 -15.82 -7.04
CA ASN A 111 -1.76 -15.60 -8.41
C ASN A 111 -2.39 -14.22 -8.63
N ALA A 112 -2.65 -13.46 -7.57
CA ALA A 112 -3.08 -12.07 -7.65
C ALA A 112 -2.14 -11.21 -6.79
N TYR A 113 -1.20 -10.52 -7.46
CA TYR A 113 -0.37 -9.51 -6.83
C TYR A 113 -1.01 -8.15 -7.01
N MET A 114 -1.21 -7.44 -5.90
CA MET A 114 -1.70 -6.07 -5.89
C MET A 114 -0.53 -5.16 -5.50
N VAL A 115 -0.15 -4.26 -6.40
CA VAL A 115 0.82 -3.20 -6.09
C VAL A 115 0.12 -2.17 -5.18
N GLY A 116 0.80 -1.73 -4.12
CA GLY A 116 0.24 -0.82 -3.10
C GLY A 116 -0.52 -1.52 -1.95
N ASP A 117 -0.71 -2.84 -2.03
CA ASP A 117 -1.37 -3.63 -0.98
C ASP A 117 -0.56 -3.72 0.34
N SER A 118 0.76 -3.53 0.25
CA SER A 118 1.69 -3.72 1.35
C SER A 118 2.02 -2.41 2.06
N VAL A 119 1.81 -2.40 3.38
CA VAL A 119 2.16 -1.26 4.25
C VAL A 119 3.66 -0.94 4.23
N GLU A 120 4.49 -1.94 3.96
CA GLU A 120 5.94 -1.76 3.87
C GLU A 120 6.35 -1.04 2.57
N ALA A 121 5.57 -1.21 1.50
CA ALA A 121 5.85 -0.61 0.20
C ALA A 121 5.65 0.92 0.19
N ASP A 122 4.70 1.44 0.97
CA ASP A 122 4.33 2.87 0.92
C ASP A 122 5.28 3.77 1.71
N ILE A 123 5.73 3.33 2.90
CA ILE A 123 6.49 4.20 3.82
C ILE A 123 7.99 3.86 3.82
N LYS A 124 8.33 2.57 3.76
CA LYS A 124 9.71 2.13 3.95
C LYS A 124 10.57 2.37 2.70
N GLY A 125 9.97 2.26 1.51
CA GLY A 125 10.62 2.59 0.25
C GLY A 125 11.18 4.01 0.18
N ALA A 126 10.53 4.98 0.86
CA ALA A 126 11.00 6.37 0.94
C ALA A 126 12.11 6.58 1.99
N LEU A 127 12.15 5.77 3.06
CA LEU A 127 13.12 5.90 4.16
C LEU A 127 14.40 5.10 3.91
N ASP A 128 14.35 4.05 3.09
CA ASP A 128 15.49 3.18 2.78
C ASP A 128 16.29 3.61 1.54
N VAL A 129 15.95 4.74 0.89
CA VAL A 129 16.76 5.31 -0.19
C VAL A 129 18.05 5.88 0.39
N LYS A 130 19.13 5.11 0.28
CA LYS A 130 20.51 5.55 0.54
C LYS A 130 21.08 6.33 -0.65
#